data_AF-A0A7D5RRF5-F1
#
_entry.id   AF-A0A7D5RRF5-F1
#
_cell.length_a   1.000
_cell.length_b   1.000
_cell.length_c   1.000
_cell.angle_alpha   90.00
_cell.angle_beta   90.00
_cell.angle_gamma   90.00
#
_symmetry.space_group_name_H-M   'P 1'
#
loop_
_entity.id
_entity.type
_entity.pdbx_description
1 polymer ?
#
loop_
_entity_poly.entity_id
_entity_poly.type
_entity_poly.pdbx_seq_one_letter_code
_entity_poly.pdbx_strand_id
1 'polypeptide(L)'
;MEKRLVDKICTFLVDAEGQPVSKKFDLDKNVKVVHGIMMSSDRPNLLFYRGSQRIELSGEELFPEDFESKMFMSGMAVAPDNKYKSLGNGVVSGNGELKIQYKDTANPNAPFAAYKVIISLLCEMK
;
A
#
# COMPACT_ATOMS: atom_id res chain seq x y z
N MET A 1 19.08 -20.57 -6.75
CA MET A 1 18.21 -20.65 -5.55
C MET A 1 16.89 -19.99 -5.87
N GLU A 2 15.78 -20.65 -5.57
CA GLU A 2 14.44 -20.14 -5.80
C GLU A 2 14.15 -18.98 -4.83
N LYS A 3 13.55 -17.90 -5.32
CA LYS A 3 13.22 -16.73 -4.51
C LYS A 3 12.01 -17.06 -3.65
N ARG A 4 12.15 -17.02 -2.33
CA ARG A 4 11.01 -17.14 -1.42
C ARG A 4 10.27 -15.81 -1.34
N LEU A 5 9.13 -15.71 -1.99
CA LEU A 5 8.23 -14.57 -1.91
C LEU A 5 7.18 -14.78 -0.79
N VAL A 6 6.94 -13.74 0.00
CA VAL A 6 5.91 -13.74 1.05
C VAL A 6 5.16 -12.40 1.06
N ASP A 7 3.88 -12.45 1.41
CA ASP A 7 3.09 -11.24 1.63
C ASP A 7 3.35 -10.66 3.02
N LYS A 8 3.65 -9.36 3.09
CA LYS A 8 3.66 -8.58 4.33
C LYS A 8 2.51 -7.60 4.31
N ILE A 9 1.67 -7.65 5.35
CA ILE A 9 0.42 -6.88 5.42
C ILE A 9 0.56 -5.78 6.48
N CYS A 10 0.29 -4.55 6.07
CA CYS A 10 0.23 -3.38 6.93
C CYS A 10 -1.19 -2.80 6.88
N THR A 11 -1.73 -2.34 8.01
CA THR A 11 -3.09 -1.78 8.03
C THR A 11 -3.16 -0.52 8.89
N PHE A 12 -4.09 0.37 8.54
CA PHE A 12 -4.45 1.51 9.38
C PHE A 12 -5.91 1.89 9.17
N LEU A 13 -6.47 2.58 10.18
CA LEU A 13 -7.83 3.10 10.15
C LEU A 13 -7.83 4.53 9.64
N VAL A 14 -8.82 4.85 8.81
CA VAL A 14 -9.26 6.22 8.49
C VAL A 14 -10.56 6.43 9.26
N ASP A 15 -10.49 7.23 10.32
CA ASP A 15 -11.55 7.40 11.31
C ASP A 15 -12.38 8.67 11.11
N ALA A 16 -11.81 9.69 10.46
CA ALA A 16 -12.47 10.94 10.11
C ALA A 16 -12.22 11.33 8.64
N GLU A 17 -13.23 11.94 8.01
CA GLU A 17 -13.14 12.49 6.65
C GLU A 17 -12.12 13.63 6.59
N GLY A 18 -11.31 13.67 5.52
CA GLY A 18 -10.39 14.78 5.26
C GLY A 18 -9.16 14.86 6.18
N GLN A 19 -9.09 14.03 7.23
CA GLN A 19 -7.95 14.03 8.14
C GLN A 19 -6.76 13.26 7.54
N PRO A 20 -5.55 13.86 7.48
CA PRO A 20 -4.37 13.16 7.00
C PRO A 20 -3.95 12.07 7.99
N VAL A 21 -3.59 10.90 7.46
CA VAL A 21 -3.12 9.75 8.25
C VAL A 21 -1.66 9.47 7.92
N SER A 22 -0.77 9.62 8.91
CA SER A 22 0.64 9.25 8.78
C SER A 22 0.94 7.97 9.54
N LYS A 23 1.51 6.97 8.86
CA LYS A 23 1.89 5.69 9.45
C LYS A 23 3.29 5.26 9.03
N LYS A 24 3.94 4.56 9.95
CA LYS A 24 5.23 3.91 9.76
C LYS A 24 5.07 2.43 10.14
N PHE A 25 5.64 1.55 9.32
CA PHE A 25 5.69 0.12 9.57
C PHE A 25 7.13 -0.38 9.38
N ASP A 26 7.57 -1.27 10.25
CA ASP A 26 8.88 -1.90 10.14
C ASP A 26 8.73 -3.28 9.50
N LEU A 27 9.46 -3.51 8.42
CA LEU A 27 9.55 -4.80 7.76
C LEU A 27 10.45 -5.75 8.57
N ASP A 28 10.18 -7.05 8.43
CA ASP A 28 11.03 -8.09 9.03
C ASP A 28 12.47 -7.95 8.53
N LYS A 29 13.46 -8.07 9.42
CA LYS A 29 14.89 -7.98 9.11
C LYS A 29 15.39 -8.95 8.03
N ASN A 30 14.62 -10.01 7.76
CA ASN A 30 14.89 -11.00 6.74
C ASN A 30 14.29 -10.63 5.37
N VAL A 31 13.50 -9.56 5.27
CA VAL A 31 13.09 -9.02 3.97
C VAL A 31 14.33 -8.43 3.29
N LYS A 32 14.57 -8.84 2.05
CA LYS A 32 15.69 -8.41 1.22
C LYS A 32 15.27 -7.39 0.17
N VAL A 33 14.16 -7.68 -0.53
CA VAL A 33 13.64 -6.86 -1.63
C VAL A 33 12.11 -6.82 -1.56
N VAL A 34 11.51 -5.66 -1.84
CA VAL A 34 10.07 -5.51 -2.06
C VAL A 34 9.83 -5.44 -3.57
N HIS A 35 9.07 -6.37 -4.12
CA HIS A 35 8.83 -6.52 -5.56
C HIS A 35 7.54 -5.83 -6.04
N GLY A 36 6.58 -5.65 -5.14
CA GLY A 36 5.29 -5.08 -5.52
C GLY A 36 4.47 -4.61 -4.34
N ILE A 37 3.52 -3.73 -4.64
CA ILE A 37 2.58 -3.14 -3.68
C ILE A 37 1.15 -3.36 -4.19
N MET A 38 0.25 -3.74 -3.29
CA MET A 38 -1.19 -3.80 -3.53
C MET A 38 -1.91 -3.10 -2.39
N MET A 39 -3.00 -2.39 -2.70
CA MET A 39 -3.86 -1.78 -1.69
C MET A 39 -5.28 -2.32 -1.80
N SER A 40 -5.90 -2.55 -0.65
CA SER A 40 -7.29 -2.96 -0.51
C SER A 40 -7.90 -2.35 0.75
N SER A 41 -9.19 -2.57 0.95
CA SER A 41 -9.94 -2.03 2.09
C SER A 41 -11.11 -2.94 2.42
N ASP A 42 -11.58 -2.86 3.68
CA ASP A 42 -12.88 -3.39 4.06
C ASP A 42 -14.06 -2.59 3.48
N ARG A 43 -13.79 -1.38 2.96
CA ARG A 43 -14.71 -0.58 2.12
C ARG A 43 -14.01 -0.18 0.81
N PRO A 44 -13.88 -1.11 -0.17
CA PRO A 44 -13.14 -0.85 -1.41
C PRO A 44 -13.60 0.40 -2.17
N ASN A 45 -14.90 0.71 -2.13
CA ASN A 45 -15.46 1.90 -2.77
C ASN A 45 -14.84 3.21 -2.23
N LEU A 46 -14.60 3.28 -0.91
CA LEU A 46 -14.01 4.47 -0.31
C LEU A 46 -12.54 4.60 -0.70
N LEU A 47 -11.77 3.51 -0.62
CA LEU A 47 -10.39 3.50 -1.09
C LEU A 47 -10.27 3.93 -2.56
N PHE A 48 -11.17 3.43 -3.42
CA PHE A 48 -11.16 3.72 -4.85
C PHE A 48 -11.42 5.21 -5.16
N TYR A 49 -12.43 5.82 -4.53
CA TYR A 49 -12.87 7.17 -4.87
C TYR A 49 -12.22 8.28 -4.04
N ARG A 50 -11.63 7.96 -2.89
CA ARG A 50 -11.24 8.95 -1.87
C ARG A 50 -9.76 8.91 -1.51
N GLY A 51 -9.09 7.77 -1.69
CA GLY A 51 -7.73 7.57 -1.19
C GLY A 51 -6.66 8.10 -2.13
N SER A 52 -5.73 8.89 -1.58
CA SER A 52 -4.43 9.19 -2.19
C SER A 52 -3.33 9.12 -1.13
N GLN A 53 -2.09 8.87 -1.55
CA GLN A 53 -0.99 8.72 -0.61
C GLN A 53 0.39 8.94 -1.22
N ARG A 54 1.32 9.34 -0.36
CA ARG A 54 2.77 9.24 -0.57
C ARG A 54 3.30 7.97 0.09
N ILE A 55 4.21 7.25 -0.57
CA ILE A 55 4.81 6.03 -0.04
C ILE A 55 6.33 6.15 -0.12
N GLU A 56 6.99 5.91 1.00
CA GLU A 56 8.45 5.80 1.10
C GLU A 56 8.85 4.44 1.66
N LEU A 57 9.97 3.88 1.16
CA LEU A 57 10.60 2.69 1.70
C LEU A 57 12.07 2.97 1.97
N SER A 58 12.52 2.79 3.21
CA SER A 58 13.91 3.10 3.61
C SER A 58 14.39 4.52 3.29
N GLY A 59 13.46 5.49 3.31
CA GLY A 59 13.75 6.88 2.98
C GLY A 59 13.83 7.17 1.48
N GLU A 60 13.66 6.17 0.61
CA GLU A 60 13.45 6.37 -0.82
C GLU A 60 11.95 6.58 -1.08
N GLU A 61 11.61 7.67 -1.78
CA GLU A 61 10.24 7.90 -2.24
C GLU A 61 9.92 6.97 -3.41
N LEU A 62 8.92 6.11 -3.23
CA LEU A 62 8.44 5.20 -4.28
C LEU A 62 7.31 5.81 -5.08
N PHE A 63 6.42 6.52 -4.39
CA PHE A 63 5.27 7.19 -4.99
C PHE A 63 5.09 8.55 -4.35
N PRO A 64 4.90 9.62 -5.17
CA PRO A 64 4.82 10.99 -4.68
C PRO A 64 3.50 11.25 -3.95
N GLU A 65 3.38 12.45 -3.38
CA GLU A 65 2.12 12.94 -2.82
C GLU A 65 0.97 12.88 -3.84
N ASP A 66 -0.24 12.69 -3.33
CA ASP A 66 -1.48 12.59 -4.10
C ASP A 66 -1.54 11.43 -5.12
N PHE A 67 -0.62 10.45 -5.07
CA PHE A 67 -0.74 9.25 -5.89
C PHE A 67 -1.98 8.43 -5.49
N GLU A 68 -2.87 8.20 -6.45
CA GLU A 68 -4.21 7.65 -6.17
C GLU A 68 -4.16 6.18 -5.71
N SER A 69 -4.86 5.86 -4.62
CA SER A 69 -5.02 4.49 -4.08
C SER A 69 -5.56 3.50 -5.11
N LYS A 70 -6.48 3.94 -5.97
CA LYS A 70 -7.09 3.08 -7.01
C LYS A 70 -6.07 2.49 -7.98
N MET A 71 -4.90 3.12 -8.13
CA MET A 71 -3.80 2.63 -8.98
C MET A 71 -3.06 1.42 -8.40
N PHE A 72 -3.30 1.09 -7.13
CA PHE A 72 -2.78 -0.10 -6.45
C PHE A 72 -3.84 -1.20 -6.27
N MET A 73 -5.08 -0.94 -6.67
CA MET A 73 -6.18 -1.90 -6.54
C MET A 73 -6.18 -2.85 -7.73
N SER A 74 -6.38 -4.14 -7.44
CA SER A 74 -6.57 -5.16 -8.46
C SER A 74 -8.01 -5.64 -8.52
N GLY A 75 -8.54 -5.74 -9.74
CA GLY A 75 -9.88 -6.25 -9.98
C GLY A 75 -10.01 -7.74 -9.65
N MET A 76 -11.24 -8.19 -9.43
CA MET A 76 -11.53 -9.60 -9.09
C MET A 76 -11.12 -10.58 -10.19
N ALA A 77 -11.12 -10.15 -11.45
CA ALA A 77 -10.72 -10.97 -12.60
C ALA A 77 -9.19 -11.13 -12.74
N VAL A 78 -8.39 -10.39 -11.97
CA VAL A 78 -6.93 -10.51 -12.02
C VAL A 78 -6.50 -11.74 -11.23
N ALA A 79 -5.72 -12.62 -11.88
CA ALA A 79 -5.16 -13.81 -11.25
C ALA A 79 -4.40 -13.45 -9.96
N PRO A 80 -4.46 -14.27 -8.89
CA PRO A 80 -3.83 -13.96 -7.61
C PRO A 80 -2.37 -13.49 -7.70
N ASP A 81 -1.56 -14.17 -8.51
CA ASP A 81 -0.12 -13.86 -8.67
C ASP A 81 0.15 -12.53 -9.40
N ASN A 82 -0.85 -11.99 -10.11
CA ASN A 82 -0.73 -10.76 -10.92
C ASN A 82 -1.36 -9.54 -10.24
N LYS A 83 -1.73 -9.63 -8.95
CA LYS A 83 -2.47 -8.57 -8.24
C LYS A 83 -1.62 -7.38 -7.79
N TYR A 84 -0.30 -7.47 -7.87
CA TYR A 84 0.61 -6.46 -7.37
C TYR A 84 0.98 -5.44 -8.45
N LYS A 85 1.00 -4.16 -8.08
CA LYS A 85 1.71 -3.16 -8.88
C LYS A 85 3.21 -3.42 -8.73
N SER A 86 3.87 -3.76 -9.84
CA SER A 86 5.30 -4.05 -9.87
C SER A 86 6.14 -2.82 -9.56
N LEU A 87 7.23 -3.02 -8.81
CA LEU A 87 8.31 -2.05 -8.60
C LEU A 87 9.52 -2.34 -9.53
N GLY A 88 9.27 -2.95 -10.69
CA GLY A 88 10.31 -3.32 -11.65
C GLY A 88 11.22 -4.43 -11.10
N ASN A 89 12.52 -4.13 -10.97
CA ASN A 89 13.52 -5.06 -10.43
C ASN A 89 13.42 -5.23 -8.90
N GLY A 90 12.47 -4.55 -8.27
CA GLY A 90 12.26 -4.52 -6.82
C GLY A 90 13.13 -3.48 -6.12
N VAL A 91 12.72 -3.10 -4.91
CA VAL A 91 13.38 -2.10 -4.07
C VAL A 91 14.04 -2.80 -2.90
N VAL A 92 15.33 -2.51 -2.66
CA VAL A 92 16.06 -3.09 -1.53
C VAL A 92 15.45 -2.60 -0.23
N SER A 93 15.22 -3.53 0.69
CA SER A 93 14.48 -3.24 1.93
C SER A 93 15.20 -2.30 2.88
N GLY A 94 16.51 -2.09 2.74
CA GLY A 94 17.30 -1.12 3.51
C GLY A 94 17.15 -1.28 5.03
N ASN A 95 16.65 -0.23 5.70
CA ASN A 95 16.35 -0.25 7.13
C ASN A 95 14.97 -0.87 7.44
N GLY A 96 14.22 -1.26 6.43
CA GLY A 96 12.91 -1.91 6.53
C GLY A 96 11.76 -0.95 6.83
N GLU A 97 11.97 0.36 6.81
CA GLU A 97 10.95 1.34 7.19
C GLU A 97 10.03 1.67 6.01
N LEU A 98 8.76 1.26 6.07
CA LEU A 98 7.71 1.70 5.16
C LEU A 98 6.98 2.90 5.79
N LYS A 99 6.98 4.05 5.13
CA LYS A 99 6.16 5.21 5.52
C LYS A 99 5.05 5.46 4.53
N ILE A 100 3.89 5.81 5.07
CA ILE A 100 2.70 6.16 4.29
C ILE A 100 2.13 7.45 4.86
N GLN A 101 1.95 8.43 3.98
CA GLN A 101 1.16 9.64 4.25
C GLN A 101 -0.09 9.54 3.40
N TYR A 102 -1.22 9.24 4.03
CA TYR A 102 -2.49 8.99 3.36
C TYR A 102 -3.44 10.17 3.56
N LYS A 103 -4.23 10.44 2.52
CA LYS A 103 -5.24 11.48 2.47
C LYS A 103 -6.56 10.89 1.99
N ASP A 104 -7.59 11.15 2.78
CA ASP A 104 -8.97 10.88 2.41
C ASP A 104 -9.58 12.17 1.83
N THR A 105 -10.04 12.13 0.58
CA THR A 105 -10.67 13.28 -0.08
C THR A 105 -12.15 13.02 -0.28
N ALA A 106 -13.00 13.95 0.18
CA ALA A 106 -14.44 13.86 0.05
C ALA A 106 -14.87 13.65 -1.42
N ASN A 107 -15.75 12.69 -1.66
CA ASN A 107 -16.26 12.36 -2.99
C ASN A 107 -17.78 12.11 -2.94
N PRO A 108 -18.59 12.80 -3.76
CA PRO A 108 -20.05 12.63 -3.79
C PRO A 108 -20.51 11.19 -4.10
N ASN A 109 -19.71 10.43 -4.86
CA ASN A 109 -20.03 9.04 -5.23
C ASN A 109 -19.66 8.03 -4.14
N ALA A 110 -19.00 8.48 -3.08
CA ALA A 110 -18.52 7.64 -1.98
C ALA A 110 -18.63 8.41 -0.65
N PRO A 111 -19.84 8.48 -0.05
CA PRO A 111 -20.03 9.11 1.26
C PRO A 111 -19.13 8.47 2.32
N PHE A 112 -18.54 9.31 3.17
CA PHE A 112 -17.60 8.84 4.18
C PHE A 112 -18.25 7.89 5.19
N ALA A 113 -17.51 6.86 5.55
CA ALA A 113 -17.68 6.07 6.74
C ALA A 113 -16.31 5.52 7.12
N ALA A 114 -16.02 5.38 8.42
CA ALA A 114 -14.72 4.86 8.84
C ALA A 114 -14.37 3.53 8.15
N TYR A 115 -13.14 3.43 7.67
CA TYR A 115 -12.66 2.31 6.86
C TYR A 115 -11.20 2.00 7.14
N LYS A 116 -10.83 0.74 6.92
CA LYS A 116 -9.48 0.25 7.07
C LYS A 116 -8.80 0.21 5.71
N VAL A 117 -7.61 0.78 5.62
CA VAL A 117 -6.70 0.60 4.49
C VAL A 117 -5.79 -0.58 4.79
N ILE A 118 -5.61 -1.45 3.80
CA ILE A 118 -4.79 -2.66 3.86
C ILE A 118 -3.76 -2.56 2.74
N ILE A 119 -2.48 -2.46 3.10
CA ILE A 119 -1.36 -2.54 2.16
C ILE A 119 -0.76 -3.93 2.25
N SER A 120 -0.62 -4.58 1.10
CA SER A 120 0.14 -5.83 0.96
C SER A 120 1.41 -5.54 0.18
N LEU A 121 2.53 -6.06 0.66
CA LEU A 121 3.83 -6.00 0.00
C LEU A 121 4.27 -7.40 -0.39
N LEU A 122 4.70 -7.57 -1.63
CA LEU A 122 5.31 -8.80 -2.11
C LEU A 122 6.81 -8.78 -1.80
N CYS A 123 7.24 -9.51 -0.77
CA CYS A 123 8.59 -9.44 -0.24
C CYS A 123 9.42 -10.68 -0.59
N GLU A 124 10.62 -10.49 -1.15
CA GLU A 124 11.67 -11.51 -1.24
C GLU A 124 12.41 -11.60 0.09
N MET A 125 12.47 -12.80 0.64
CA MET A 125 13.22 -13.09 1.87
C MET A 125 14.68 -13.43 1.55
N LYS A 126 15.57 -13.16 2.51
CA LYS A 126 16.98 -13.59 2.49
C LYS A 126 17.12 -15.11 2.46
#